data_AF-A0A7V3BS51-F1
#
_entry.id   AF-A0A7V3BS51-F1
#
_cell.length_a   1.000
_cell.length_b   1.000
_cell.length_c   1.000
_cell.angle_alpha   90.00
_cell.angle_beta   90.00
_cell.angle_gamma   90.00
#
_symmetry.space_group_name_H-M   'P 1'
#
loop_
_entity.id
_entity.type
_entity.pdbx_description
1 polymer ?
#
loop_
_entity_poly.entity_id
_entity_poly.type
_entity_poly.pdbx_seq_one_letter_code
_entity_poly.pdbx_strand_id
1 'polypeptide(L)'
;MQRSSISSASSGARGAASWSPSAPLTTMRRSEIGYRKEVSHEMVSKGLGVALPGRVAARPPALAVMNDYDNPTPAPSDADYAAGQAALKRADWQGVIDHMGRVIARRPWHDDAHNLMGYAYRQLGDYARSLEHYQRALDLNPYHRGALEYLGETYLAMGCLAQANAMLARLETVCKRIASDGSADARRSGCEEWQALKAAIDSSGLRSPGACQAH
;
A
#
# COMPACT_ATOMS: atom_id res chain seq x y z
N MET A 1 -32.69 -24.06 67.17
CA MET A 1 -32.11 -25.28 67.75
C MET A 1 -32.42 -26.45 66.84
N GLN A 2 -31.43 -26.96 66.11
CA GLN A 2 -31.09 -28.39 66.00
C GLN A 2 -29.97 -28.52 64.96
N ARG A 3 -28.82 -28.98 65.46
CA ARG A 3 -27.71 -29.50 64.68
C ARG A 3 -28.11 -30.88 64.14
N SER A 4 -27.58 -31.26 62.99
CA SER A 4 -27.18 -32.64 62.72
C SER A 4 -26.07 -32.63 61.68
N SER A 5 -24.89 -32.96 62.16
CA SER A 5 -23.73 -33.41 61.39
C SER A 5 -24.02 -34.79 60.78
N ILE A 6 -23.30 -35.19 59.72
CA ILE A 6 -22.50 -36.44 59.67
C ILE A 6 -21.90 -36.68 58.26
N SER A 7 -20.58 -36.94 58.32
CA SER A 7 -19.69 -37.80 57.52
C SER A 7 -19.42 -37.63 56.02
N SER A 8 -18.10 -37.47 55.84
CA SER A 8 -17.23 -37.89 54.74
C SER A 8 -17.52 -39.25 54.11
N ALA A 9 -17.31 -39.33 52.79
CA ALA A 9 -16.75 -40.50 52.14
C ALA A 9 -15.88 -40.09 50.93
N SER A 10 -14.85 -40.89 50.72
CA SER A 10 -13.62 -40.65 49.99
C SER A 10 -13.58 -41.25 48.58
N SER A 11 -12.62 -40.74 47.80
CA SER A 11 -11.82 -41.45 46.78
C SER A 11 -12.44 -41.74 45.41
N GLY A 12 -11.73 -41.31 44.36
CA GLY A 12 -12.06 -41.64 42.97
C GLY A 12 -11.30 -40.77 41.97
N ALA A 13 -9.98 -40.92 41.90
CA ALA A 13 -9.13 -40.30 40.88
C ALA A 13 -9.46 -40.79 39.46
N ARG A 14 -9.37 -39.87 38.47
CA ARG A 14 -8.57 -39.98 37.22
C ARG A 14 -9.08 -38.98 36.17
N GLY A 15 -8.15 -38.21 35.59
CA GLY A 15 -8.41 -37.43 34.37
C GLY A 15 -7.83 -36.02 34.34
N ALA A 16 -6.58 -35.82 34.77
CA ALA A 16 -5.85 -34.58 34.49
C ALA A 16 -5.38 -34.61 33.02
N ALA A 17 -5.94 -33.75 32.17
CA ALA A 17 -5.34 -33.39 30.89
C ALA A 17 -4.59 -32.08 31.05
N SER A 18 -3.36 -32.17 31.56
CA SER A 18 -2.39 -31.09 31.60
C SER A 18 -1.97 -30.73 30.18
N TRP A 19 -2.40 -29.57 29.69
CA TRP A 19 -1.74 -28.92 28.56
C TRP A 19 -0.58 -28.11 29.11
N SER A 20 0.65 -28.55 28.83
CA SER A 20 1.84 -27.72 28.95
C SER A 20 2.64 -27.81 27.64
N PRO A 21 3.19 -26.68 27.18
CA PRO A 21 3.84 -26.55 25.88
C PRO A 21 5.30 -26.99 25.97
N SER A 22 5.86 -27.51 24.87
CA SER A 22 7.25 -27.30 24.40
C SER A 22 7.68 -28.42 23.43
N ALA A 23 7.91 -28.08 22.16
CA ALA A 23 8.92 -28.70 21.31
C ALA A 23 9.14 -27.81 20.05
N PRO A 24 10.32 -27.84 19.39
CA PRO A 24 11.05 -26.62 19.09
C PRO A 24 11.02 -26.16 17.63
N LEU A 25 11.39 -24.89 17.47
CA LEU A 25 11.70 -24.19 16.24
C LEU A 25 12.73 -24.95 15.40
N THR A 26 12.31 -25.45 14.23
CA THR A 26 13.25 -25.81 13.17
C THR A 26 13.23 -24.74 12.10
N THR A 27 14.39 -24.14 11.94
CA THR A 27 14.81 -23.14 10.98
C THR A 27 14.52 -23.60 9.55
N MET A 28 13.68 -22.87 8.81
CA MET A 28 13.66 -22.96 7.34
C MET A 28 14.02 -21.58 6.79
N ARG A 29 15.29 -21.44 6.39
CA ARG A 29 15.78 -20.33 5.58
C ARG A 29 14.98 -20.32 4.28
N ARG A 30 14.26 -19.23 3.99
CA ARG A 30 13.81 -18.92 2.64
C ARG A 30 14.87 -18.01 2.00
N SER A 31 15.95 -18.62 1.56
CA SER A 31 16.88 -18.00 0.60
C SER A 31 16.17 -17.88 -0.74
N GLU A 32 16.13 -16.64 -1.26
CA GLU A 32 16.33 -16.33 -2.67
C GLU A 32 15.33 -16.95 -3.67
N ILE A 33 14.18 -16.29 -3.85
CA ILE A 33 13.48 -16.34 -5.13
C ILE A 33 14.07 -15.21 -5.98
N GLY A 34 15.18 -15.54 -6.64
CA GLY A 34 15.79 -14.72 -7.67
C GLY A 34 14.86 -14.62 -8.88
N TYR A 35 14.54 -13.38 -9.26
CA TYR A 35 13.85 -13.04 -10.49
C TYR A 35 14.82 -13.31 -11.67
N ARG A 36 14.71 -14.48 -12.30
CA ARG A 36 15.54 -14.85 -13.46
C ARG A 36 15.03 -14.09 -14.70
N LYS A 37 15.80 -13.09 -15.15
CA LYS A 37 15.72 -12.57 -16.52
C LYS A 37 16.31 -13.64 -17.45
N GLU A 38 15.48 -14.27 -18.28
CA GLU A 38 15.97 -15.03 -19.43
C GLU A 38 15.95 -14.11 -20.65
N VAL A 39 17.12 -13.54 -20.95
CA VAL A 39 17.42 -12.95 -22.26
C VAL A 39 18.29 -13.98 -22.96
N SER A 40 17.70 -14.75 -23.87
CA SER A 40 18.42 -15.73 -24.66
C SER A 40 19.35 -15.02 -25.64
N HIS A 41 20.64 -15.04 -25.34
CA HIS A 41 21.71 -14.78 -26.30
C HIS A 41 22.02 -16.10 -26.99
N GLU A 42 21.68 -16.22 -28.27
CA GLU A 42 22.25 -17.25 -29.13
C GLU A 42 22.98 -16.56 -30.30
N MET A 43 24.30 -16.51 -30.17
CA MET A 43 25.24 -16.24 -31.26
C MET A 43 25.93 -17.55 -31.59
N VAL A 44 25.67 -18.14 -32.77
CA VAL A 44 26.66 -18.96 -33.49
C VAL A 44 26.48 -18.82 -35.01
N SER A 45 27.41 -18.04 -35.57
CA SER A 45 28.20 -18.22 -36.79
C SER A 45 27.81 -19.33 -37.80
N LYS A 46 27.66 -18.93 -39.08
CA LYS A 46 28.14 -19.65 -40.27
C LYS A 46 28.21 -18.67 -41.45
N GLY A 47 29.42 -18.46 -41.96
CA GLY A 47 29.68 -17.60 -43.11
C GLY A 47 29.49 -18.30 -44.46
N LEU A 48 29.40 -17.51 -45.52
CA LEU A 48 29.98 -17.73 -46.86
C LEU A 48 29.57 -16.55 -47.74
N GLY A 49 30.57 -15.90 -48.36
CA GLY A 49 30.38 -14.71 -49.17
C GLY A 49 29.92 -15.01 -50.59
N VAL A 50 29.25 -14.02 -51.19
CA VAL A 50 29.23 -13.80 -52.65
C VAL A 50 29.22 -12.28 -52.86
N ALA A 51 30.19 -11.80 -53.62
CA ALA A 51 30.26 -10.42 -54.09
C ALA A 51 29.33 -10.22 -55.29
N LEU A 52 28.51 -9.17 -55.26
CA LEU A 52 27.78 -8.66 -56.42
C LEU A 52 27.97 -7.13 -56.51
N PRO A 53 28.35 -6.57 -57.67
CA PRO A 53 28.47 -5.14 -57.82
C PRO A 53 27.13 -4.52 -58.24
N GLY A 54 26.82 -3.36 -57.67
CA GLY A 54 25.97 -2.36 -58.32
C GLY A 54 24.48 -2.45 -58.04
N ARG A 55 24.01 -1.56 -57.15
CA ARG A 55 23.04 -0.50 -57.47
C ARG A 55 22.82 0.34 -56.22
N VAL A 56 23.09 1.64 -56.32
CA VAL A 56 22.80 2.63 -55.28
C VAL A 56 21.27 2.74 -55.19
N ALA A 57 20.67 1.97 -54.28
CA ALA A 57 19.27 2.18 -53.93
C ALA A 57 19.21 3.45 -53.07
N ALA A 58 18.54 4.49 -53.61
CA ALA A 58 18.23 5.69 -52.88
C ALA A 58 17.54 5.31 -51.55
N ARG A 59 18.16 5.70 -50.42
CA ARG A 59 17.48 5.68 -49.12
C ARG A 59 16.24 6.56 -49.26
N PRO A 60 15.04 6.13 -48.84
CA PRO A 60 13.94 7.07 -48.72
C PRO A 60 14.36 8.16 -47.72
N PRO A 61 13.97 9.44 -47.94
CA PRO A 61 14.27 10.49 -46.99
C PRO A 61 13.57 10.17 -45.66
N ALA A 62 14.37 9.84 -44.65
CA ALA A 62 13.93 9.76 -43.27
C ALA A 62 13.72 11.17 -42.70
N LEU A 63 12.78 11.93 -43.27
CA LEU A 63 12.45 13.29 -42.82
C LEU A 63 10.98 13.57 -43.10
N ALA A 64 10.08 12.95 -42.32
CA ALA A 64 8.69 13.40 -42.19
C ALA A 64 7.99 12.88 -40.92
N VAL A 65 8.71 12.62 -39.82
CA VAL A 65 8.07 12.29 -38.52
C VAL A 65 8.78 12.98 -37.36
N MET A 66 9.00 14.30 -37.47
CA MET A 66 9.39 15.13 -36.33
C MET A 66 8.88 16.54 -36.60
N ASN A 67 7.65 16.86 -36.19
CA ASN A 67 7.21 18.25 -36.00
C ASN A 67 5.90 18.40 -35.20
N ASP A 68 5.68 17.55 -34.18
CA ASP A 68 4.66 17.77 -33.13
C ASP A 68 5.29 17.83 -31.73
N TYR A 69 6.57 18.23 -31.64
CA TYR A 69 7.34 18.24 -30.38
C TYR A 69 7.14 19.50 -29.52
N ASP A 70 6.54 20.56 -30.05
CA ASP A 70 6.49 21.87 -29.38
C ASP A 70 5.13 22.24 -28.76
N ASN A 71 4.22 21.26 -28.64
CA ASN A 71 3.05 21.45 -27.80
C ASN A 71 2.57 20.11 -27.25
N PRO A 72 3.12 19.63 -26.11
CA PRO A 72 2.56 18.47 -25.46
C PRO A 72 1.20 18.90 -24.93
N THR A 73 0.14 18.66 -25.71
CA THR A 73 -1.16 18.41 -25.10
C THR A 73 -0.89 17.35 -24.04
N PRO A 74 -1.14 17.63 -22.74
CA PRO A 74 -0.93 16.63 -21.70
C PRO A 74 -1.59 15.35 -22.17
N ALA A 75 -0.86 14.24 -22.20
CA ALA A 75 -1.45 12.97 -22.57
C ALA A 75 -2.75 12.82 -21.75
N PRO A 76 -3.87 12.31 -22.30
CA PRO A 76 -5.15 12.26 -21.59
C PRO A 76 -5.05 11.65 -20.17
N SER A 77 -4.04 10.79 -20.01
CA SER A 77 -3.49 10.25 -18.78
C SER A 77 -3.18 11.27 -17.66
N ASP A 78 -2.59 12.42 -17.98
CA ASP A 78 -2.26 13.51 -17.05
C ASP A 78 -3.39 14.52 -16.94
N ALA A 79 -4.18 14.70 -18.00
CA ALA A 79 -5.33 15.60 -18.00
C ALA A 79 -6.42 15.12 -17.03
N ASP A 80 -6.76 13.83 -17.03
CA ASP A 80 -7.71 13.29 -16.05
C ASP A 80 -7.17 13.34 -14.62
N TYR A 81 -5.87 13.07 -14.43
CA TYR A 81 -5.26 13.13 -13.10
C TYR A 81 -5.25 14.57 -12.55
N ALA A 82 -4.90 15.55 -13.39
CA ALA A 82 -4.95 16.98 -13.04
C ALA A 82 -6.38 17.45 -12.77
N ALA A 83 -7.36 17.01 -13.57
CA ALA A 83 -8.76 17.34 -13.36
C ALA A 83 -9.31 16.71 -12.07
N GLY A 84 -8.92 15.48 -11.74
CA GLY A 84 -9.24 14.86 -10.46
C GLY A 84 -8.59 15.56 -9.28
N GLN A 85 -7.34 16.02 -9.39
CA GLN A 85 -6.74 16.89 -8.36
C GLN A 85 -7.45 18.24 -8.23
N ALA A 86 -7.95 18.81 -9.34
CA ALA A 86 -8.75 20.02 -9.29
C ALA A 86 -10.11 19.78 -8.61
N ALA A 87 -10.74 18.61 -8.84
CA ALA A 87 -11.93 18.19 -8.12
C ALA A 87 -11.66 18.02 -6.62
N LEU A 88 -10.52 17.42 -6.24
CA LEU A 88 -10.08 17.29 -4.86
C LEU A 88 -10.02 18.66 -4.16
N LYS A 89 -9.43 19.67 -4.80
CA LYS A 89 -9.36 21.05 -4.27
C LYS A 89 -10.73 21.70 -4.04
N ARG A 90 -11.76 21.23 -4.75
CA ARG A 90 -13.15 21.70 -4.61
C ARG A 90 -13.99 20.82 -3.67
N ALA A 91 -13.41 19.80 -3.05
CA ALA A 91 -14.13 18.77 -2.31
C ALA A 91 -15.22 18.06 -3.15
N ASP A 92 -15.04 18.02 -4.47
CA ASP A 92 -15.92 17.32 -5.39
C ASP A 92 -15.53 15.84 -5.42
N TRP A 93 -15.99 15.09 -4.41
CA TRP A 93 -15.59 13.69 -4.20
C TRP A 93 -16.04 12.78 -5.34
N GLN A 94 -17.22 13.04 -5.92
CA GLN A 94 -17.69 12.29 -7.08
C GLN A 94 -16.83 12.59 -8.31
N GLY A 95 -16.46 13.86 -8.54
CA GLY A 95 -15.51 14.22 -9.58
C GLY A 95 -14.15 13.54 -9.40
N VAL A 96 -13.63 13.46 -8.16
CA VAL A 96 -12.40 12.70 -7.88
C VAL A 96 -12.56 11.23 -8.29
N ILE A 97 -13.64 10.57 -7.90
CA ILE A 97 -13.93 9.18 -8.25
C ILE A 97 -13.97 8.97 -9.77
N ASP A 98 -14.67 9.85 -10.48
CA ASP A 98 -14.84 9.72 -11.94
C ASP A 98 -13.51 9.91 -12.68
N HIS A 99 -12.74 10.93 -12.29
CA HIS A 99 -11.44 11.22 -12.90
C HIS A 99 -10.40 10.15 -12.54
N MET A 100 -10.30 9.75 -11.28
CA MET A 100 -9.37 8.70 -10.85
C MET A 100 -9.75 7.35 -11.44
N GLY A 101 -11.04 7.05 -11.60
CA GLY A 101 -11.51 5.85 -12.30
C GLY A 101 -11.01 5.78 -13.74
N ARG A 102 -11.02 6.90 -14.47
CA ARG A 102 -10.42 6.97 -15.83
C ARG A 102 -8.90 6.79 -15.82
N VAL A 103 -8.21 7.34 -14.82
CA VAL A 103 -6.76 7.14 -14.65
C VAL A 103 -6.46 5.66 -14.41
N ILE A 104 -7.15 5.03 -13.47
CA ILE A 104 -6.96 3.62 -13.07
C ILE A 104 -7.33 2.67 -14.22
N ALA A 105 -8.40 2.95 -14.98
CA ALA A 105 -8.78 2.12 -16.13
C ALA A 105 -7.66 2.01 -17.18
N ARG A 106 -6.84 3.06 -17.34
CA ARG A 106 -5.69 3.08 -18.26
C ARG A 106 -4.39 2.64 -17.59
N ARG A 107 -4.24 2.93 -16.30
CA ARG A 107 -3.05 2.62 -15.48
C ARG A 107 -3.47 1.97 -14.16
N PRO A 108 -3.80 0.67 -14.16
CA PRO A 108 -4.22 -0.05 -12.93
C PRO A 108 -3.13 -0.20 -11.85
N TRP A 109 -1.93 0.30 -12.14
CA TRP A 109 -0.77 0.32 -11.24
C TRP A 109 -0.44 1.73 -10.71
N HIS A 110 -1.33 2.70 -10.90
CA HIS A 110 -1.14 4.06 -10.40
C HIS A 110 -1.56 4.17 -8.93
N ASP A 111 -0.60 4.01 -8.03
CA ASP A 111 -0.78 4.03 -6.59
C ASP A 111 -1.37 5.36 -6.08
N ASP A 112 -0.90 6.53 -6.54
CA ASP A 112 -1.50 7.81 -6.13
C ASP A 112 -2.98 7.93 -6.52
N ALA A 113 -3.38 7.41 -7.69
CA ALA A 113 -4.77 7.47 -8.13
C ALA A 113 -5.66 6.57 -7.26
N HIS A 114 -5.16 5.39 -6.88
CA HIS A 114 -5.82 4.54 -5.89
C HIS A 114 -5.91 5.23 -4.53
N ASN A 115 -4.84 5.90 -4.07
CA ASN A 115 -4.85 6.68 -2.83
C ASN A 115 -5.92 7.80 -2.84
N LEU A 116 -6.00 8.59 -3.91
CA LEU A 116 -7.00 9.65 -4.05
C LEU A 116 -8.43 9.12 -4.15
N MET A 117 -8.63 7.97 -4.79
CA MET A 117 -9.93 7.31 -4.86
C MET A 117 -10.37 6.78 -3.48
N GLY A 118 -9.44 6.20 -2.71
CA GLY A 118 -9.68 5.83 -1.32
C GLY A 118 -10.04 7.02 -0.45
N TYR A 119 -9.38 8.16 -0.67
CA TYR A 119 -9.68 9.42 0.03
C TYR A 119 -11.07 9.94 -0.29
N ALA A 120 -11.46 9.98 -1.56
CA ALA A 120 -12.80 10.40 -1.94
C ALA A 120 -13.89 9.51 -1.31
N TYR A 121 -13.71 8.19 -1.31
CA TYR A 121 -14.67 7.28 -0.66
C TYR A 121 -14.77 7.48 0.84
N ARG A 122 -13.65 7.73 1.53
CA ARG A 122 -13.66 8.06 2.97
C ARG A 122 -14.47 9.31 3.26
N GLN A 123 -14.31 10.35 2.45
CA GLN A 123 -15.05 11.60 2.60
C GLN A 123 -16.56 11.42 2.36
N LEU A 124 -16.94 10.43 1.56
CA LEU A 124 -18.33 10.03 1.34
C LEU A 124 -18.86 9.07 2.43
N GLY A 125 -18.03 8.66 3.39
CA GLY A 125 -18.39 7.69 4.43
C GLY A 125 -18.42 6.23 3.94
N ASP A 126 -18.02 5.96 2.70
CA ASP A 126 -17.92 4.60 2.16
C ASP A 126 -16.56 4.00 2.54
N TYR A 127 -16.46 3.56 3.79
CA TYR A 127 -15.22 3.02 4.33
C TYR A 127 -14.83 1.71 3.65
N ALA A 128 -15.79 0.89 3.20
CA ALA A 128 -15.50 -0.37 2.52
C ALA A 128 -14.69 -0.15 1.23
N ARG A 129 -15.17 0.73 0.33
CA ARG A 129 -14.42 1.05 -0.90
C ARG A 129 -13.16 1.85 -0.60
N SER A 130 -13.19 2.69 0.43
CA SER A 130 -11.99 3.40 0.88
C SER A 130 -10.85 2.45 1.23
N LEU A 131 -11.12 1.43 2.06
CA LEU A 131 -10.17 0.39 2.45
C LEU A 131 -9.63 -0.37 1.23
N GLU A 132 -10.48 -0.76 0.30
CA GLU A 132 -10.07 -1.47 -0.93
C GLU A 132 -9.04 -0.66 -1.72
N HIS A 133 -9.34 0.61 -1.97
CA HIS A 133 -8.46 1.48 -2.76
C HIS A 133 -7.15 1.81 -2.04
N TYR A 134 -7.17 2.04 -0.73
CA TYR A 134 -5.93 2.22 0.02
C TYR A 134 -5.09 0.96 0.07
N GLN A 135 -5.71 -0.21 0.27
CA GLN A 135 -4.98 -1.48 0.25
C GLN A 135 -4.34 -1.69 -1.13
N ARG A 136 -5.08 -1.38 -2.20
CA ARG A 136 -4.53 -1.47 -3.56
C ARG A 136 -3.35 -0.52 -3.78
N ALA A 137 -3.42 0.71 -3.28
CA ALA A 137 -2.29 1.64 -3.34
C ALA A 137 -1.06 1.08 -2.60
N LEU A 138 -1.25 0.45 -1.44
CA LEU A 138 -0.18 -0.15 -0.63
C LEU A 138 0.36 -1.47 -1.19
N ASP A 139 -0.45 -2.22 -1.94
CA ASP A 139 0.02 -3.40 -2.68
C ASP A 139 0.94 -3.00 -3.84
N LEU A 140 0.64 -1.87 -4.49
CA LEU A 140 1.45 -1.29 -5.57
C LEU A 140 2.72 -0.62 -5.03
N ASN A 141 2.58 0.14 -3.95
CA ASN A 141 3.67 0.85 -3.29
C ASN A 141 3.58 0.70 -1.76
N PRO A 142 4.30 -0.27 -1.17
CA PRO A 142 4.28 -0.53 0.27
C PRO A 142 4.76 0.62 1.15
N TYR A 143 5.44 1.61 0.56
CA TYR A 143 6.03 2.78 1.23
C TYR A 143 5.23 4.07 0.96
N HIS A 144 4.06 3.99 0.33
CA HIS A 144 3.24 5.15 0.03
C HIS A 144 2.72 5.81 1.32
N ARG A 145 3.28 6.98 1.65
CA ARG A 145 3.06 7.66 2.93
C ARG A 145 1.63 8.16 3.12
N GLY A 146 1.08 8.86 2.12
CA GLY A 146 -0.32 9.30 2.15
C GLY A 146 -1.34 8.17 2.28
N ALA A 147 -1.14 7.05 1.56
CA ALA A 147 -2.02 5.88 1.69
C ALA A 147 -1.96 5.25 3.09
N LEU A 148 -0.78 5.21 3.74
CA LEU A 148 -0.68 4.73 5.13
C LEU A 148 -1.39 5.65 6.12
N GLU A 149 -1.20 6.97 5.97
CA GLU A 149 -1.88 7.97 6.81
C GLU A 149 -3.39 7.84 6.68
N TYR A 150 -3.91 7.94 5.46
CA TYR A 150 -5.35 7.98 5.26
C TYR A 150 -6.04 6.64 5.52
N LEU A 151 -5.36 5.51 5.30
CA LEU A 151 -5.86 4.22 5.76
C LEU A 151 -5.94 4.17 7.29
N GLY A 152 -4.94 4.71 7.99
CA GLY A 152 -4.97 4.86 9.44
C GLY A 152 -6.15 5.71 9.92
N GLU A 153 -6.40 6.84 9.26
CA GLU A 153 -7.55 7.69 9.59
C GLU A 153 -8.90 7.04 9.25
N THR A 154 -8.97 6.22 8.20
CA THR A 154 -10.15 5.40 7.88
C THR A 154 -10.45 4.42 9.01
N TYR A 155 -9.41 3.76 9.51
CA TYR A 155 -9.54 2.90 10.68
C TYR A 155 -10.03 3.66 11.91
N LEU A 156 -9.55 4.88 12.16
CA LEU A 156 -10.07 5.70 13.26
C LEU A 156 -11.55 6.04 13.09
N ALA A 157 -11.98 6.37 11.87
CA ALA A 157 -13.39 6.64 11.57
C ALA A 157 -14.29 5.42 11.85
N MET A 158 -13.76 4.20 11.68
CA MET A 158 -14.42 2.93 11.99
C MET A 158 -14.24 2.46 13.46
N GLY A 159 -13.56 3.25 14.31
CA GLY A 159 -13.24 2.88 15.69
C GLY A 159 -12.13 1.84 15.85
N CYS A 160 -11.42 1.51 14.77
CA CYS A 160 -10.36 0.51 14.67
C CYS A 160 -9.00 1.04 15.18
N LEU A 161 -8.88 1.36 16.46
CA LEU A 161 -7.66 1.94 17.04
C LEU A 161 -6.41 1.06 16.84
N ALA A 162 -6.56 -0.27 16.91
CA ALA A 162 -5.44 -1.19 16.73
C ALA A 162 -4.83 -1.09 15.32
N GLN A 163 -5.67 -1.10 14.28
CA GLN A 163 -5.23 -0.99 12.90
C GLN A 163 -4.66 0.40 12.58
N ALA A 164 -5.23 1.47 13.14
CA ALA A 164 -4.68 2.81 12.99
C ALA A 164 -3.25 2.91 13.56
N ASN A 165 -3.01 2.35 14.76
CA ASN A 165 -1.68 2.27 15.35
C ASN A 165 -0.71 1.41 14.51
N ALA A 166 -1.19 0.36 13.87
CA ALA A 166 -0.37 -0.45 12.96
C ALA A 166 0.09 0.38 11.74
N MET A 167 -0.77 1.23 11.18
CA MET A 167 -0.39 2.13 10.09
C MET A 167 0.60 3.19 10.54
N LEU A 168 0.42 3.75 11.74
CA LEU A 168 1.37 4.68 12.34
C LEU A 168 2.77 4.05 12.52
N ALA A 169 2.84 2.80 12.98
CA ALA A 169 4.10 2.07 13.13
C ALA A 169 4.79 1.82 11.77
N ARG A 170 4.01 1.54 10.72
CA ARG A 170 4.53 1.46 9.34
C ARG A 170 5.07 2.81 8.88
N LEU A 171 4.34 3.90 9.07
CA LEU A 171 4.81 5.25 8.76
C LEU A 171 6.10 5.59 9.49
N GLU A 172 6.23 5.22 10.77
CA GLU A 172 7.46 5.43 11.53
C GLU A 172 8.64 4.70 10.87
N THR A 173 8.43 3.49 10.36
CA THR A 173 9.46 2.74 9.62
C THR A 173 9.80 3.41 8.29
N VAL A 174 8.80 3.86 7.53
CA VAL A 174 8.98 4.54 6.23
C VAL A 174 9.72 5.87 6.40
N CYS A 175 9.44 6.59 7.49
CA CYS A 175 9.97 7.92 7.76
C CYS A 175 11.34 7.93 8.46
N LYS A 176 11.89 6.77 8.81
CA LYS A 176 13.27 6.65 9.31
C LYS A 176 14.28 6.88 8.19
N ARG A 177 14.57 8.15 7.89
CA ARG A 177 15.74 8.57 7.10
C ARG A 177 16.46 9.76 7.76
N ILE A 178 17.57 9.43 8.42
CA ILE A 178 18.68 10.26 8.96
C ILE A 178 18.27 11.39 9.92
N ALA A 179 18.24 11.07 11.22
CA ALA A 179 18.53 12.06 12.26
C ALA A 179 20.06 12.23 12.33
N SER A 180 20.58 13.40 11.98
CA SER A 180 22.02 13.71 12.11
C SER A 180 22.47 13.85 13.57
N ASP A 181 21.53 14.04 14.49
CA ASP A 181 21.77 14.35 15.91
C ASP A 181 21.40 13.19 16.86
N GLY A 182 20.87 12.09 16.34
CA GLY A 182 20.41 10.95 17.15
C GLY A 182 19.17 11.23 18.01
N SER A 183 18.54 12.40 17.90
CA SER A 183 17.35 12.72 18.69
C SER A 183 16.13 11.94 18.20
N ALA A 184 15.26 11.54 19.13
CA ALA A 184 14.00 10.88 18.78
C ALA A 184 13.05 11.82 18.00
N ASP A 185 13.25 13.13 18.15
CA ASP A 185 12.40 14.18 17.58
C ASP A 185 12.80 14.53 16.14
N ALA A 186 14.10 14.46 15.78
CA ALA A 186 14.58 14.73 14.42
C ALA A 186 14.14 13.67 13.38
N ARG A 187 13.83 12.44 13.80
CA ARG A 187 13.24 11.42 12.89
C ARG A 187 11.84 11.80 12.40
N ARG A 188 11.20 12.81 13.01
CA ARG A 188 9.79 13.14 12.83
C ARG A 188 9.56 14.41 12.01
N SER A 189 10.51 15.33 11.97
CA SER A 189 10.32 16.66 11.34
C SER A 189 10.11 16.60 9.83
N GLY A 190 10.70 15.62 9.15
CA GLY A 190 10.50 15.41 7.71
C GLY A 190 9.29 14.55 7.35
N CYS A 191 8.45 14.18 8.32
CA CYS A 191 7.35 13.26 8.09
C CYS A 191 5.97 13.74 8.56
N GLU A 192 5.38 14.63 7.76
CA GLU A 192 4.06 15.26 7.99
C GLU A 192 2.96 14.21 8.17
N GLU A 193 2.93 13.18 7.32
CA GLU A 193 1.92 12.10 7.34
C GLU A 193 1.92 11.30 8.64
N TRP A 194 3.09 11.08 9.24
CA TRP A 194 3.19 10.44 10.56
C TRP A 194 2.67 11.37 11.65
N GLN A 195 3.00 12.66 11.58
CA GLN A 195 2.54 13.65 12.56
C GLN A 195 1.02 13.80 12.51
N ALA A 196 0.45 13.86 11.30
CA ALA A 196 -0.98 13.94 11.07
C ALA A 196 -1.72 12.75 11.67
N LEU A 197 -1.32 11.52 11.31
CA LEU A 197 -1.96 10.32 11.85
C LEU A 197 -1.77 10.20 13.38
N LYS A 198 -0.59 10.57 13.91
CA LYS A 198 -0.35 10.57 15.36
C LYS A 198 -1.31 11.53 16.08
N ALA A 199 -1.46 12.75 15.57
CA ALA A 199 -2.37 13.74 16.13
C ALA A 199 -3.84 13.28 16.04
N ALA A 200 -4.22 12.64 14.93
CA ALA A 200 -5.55 12.05 14.77
C ALA A 200 -5.82 10.93 15.79
N ILE A 201 -4.85 10.03 16.02
CA ILE A 201 -4.94 8.99 17.04
C ILE A 201 -5.12 9.60 18.43
N ASP A 202 -4.28 10.58 18.79
CA ASP A 202 -4.29 11.21 20.11
C ASP A 202 -5.59 11.96 20.39
N SER A 203 -6.20 12.56 19.37
CA SER A 203 -7.45 13.29 19.46
C SER A 203 -8.72 12.43 19.29
N SER A 204 -8.58 11.16 18.88
CA SER A 204 -9.72 10.26 18.62
C SER A 204 -10.56 9.91 19.86
N GLY A 205 -10.02 10.08 21.07
CA GLY A 205 -10.69 9.71 22.32
C GLY A 205 -10.82 8.19 22.54
N LEU A 206 -10.32 7.36 21.62
CA LEU A 206 -10.31 5.90 21.72
C LEU A 206 -9.23 5.47 22.73
N ARG A 207 -9.64 4.75 23.80
CA ARG A 207 -8.75 4.39 24.92
C ARG A 207 -8.32 2.92 24.95
N SER A 208 -8.97 2.07 24.19
CA SER A 208 -8.67 0.64 24.09
C SER A 208 -8.83 0.18 22.65
N PRO A 209 -8.08 -0.86 22.22
CA PRO A 209 -8.31 -1.52 20.94
C PRO A 209 -9.68 -2.21 20.96
N GLY A 210 -10.73 -1.41 20.73
CA GLY A 210 -12.09 -1.88 20.53
C GLY A 210 -12.20 -2.65 19.23
N ALA A 211 -13.22 -3.52 19.14
CA ALA A 211 -13.54 -4.19 17.89
C ALA A 211 -13.92 -3.14 16.83
N CYS A 212 -13.39 -3.32 15.63
CA CYS A 212 -13.81 -2.54 14.46
C CYS A 212 -15.32 -2.60 14.30
N GLN A 213 -15.96 -1.45 14.14
CA GLN A 213 -17.34 -1.43 13.70
C GLN A 213 -17.35 -1.87 12.23
N ALA A 214 -17.99 -2.99 11.94
CA ALA A 214 -18.29 -3.38 10.56
C ALA A 214 -19.45 -2.49 10.09
N HIS A 215 -19.23 -1.74 9.01
CA HIS A 215 -20.26 -0.97 8.32
C HIS A 215 -20.75 -1.74 7.11
#